data_AF-U7LAN1-F1
#
_entry.id   AF-U7LAN1-F1
#
_cell.length_a   1.000
_cell.length_b   1.000
_cell.length_c   1.000
_cell.angle_alpha   90.00
_cell.angle_beta   90.00
_cell.angle_gamma   90.00
#
_symmetry.space_group_name_H-M   'P 1'
#
loop_
_entity.id
_entity.type
_entity.pdbx_description
1 polymer ?
#
loop_
_entity_poly.entity_id
_entity_poly.type
_entity_poly.pdbx_seq_one_letter_code
_entity_poly.pdbx_strand_id
1 'polypeptide(L)'
;MIWFLLFLATAIEVTGTLCLRMSAVTGRRFWVVLVALCYVSAYGFLALVLKAGMDLGVAYGIWAATGVALTAVASYLLFKEPFTWLKSLGVVLIVGGVLLVEAGYIFMMKKLAVGSLVTALSLAIAPAAQAVTLDPHAVPARTQITVRHDSGATVSTANAHESRPALSLSKLYLGYWVLKYGAPADKARVEHMIRVSDDNVATDLDRRYPQAIPSTIHEFGLRETHYTGYWGTTTTSTEDVARFTSRIQHDPIAAPIMTGMANAAPVAADGYRQDFGTSRIPGVIGTKFGWSDNRRIHASVSTAPGFTVAANTYGDAGTHTADVTRAVHNAPGALPAAGGSSQVIGARIERDLNLQGPARQAVRDATRTAASYERQACASANQALAQVTPMRVCN
;
A
#
# COMPACT_ATOMS: atom_id res chain seq x y z
N MET A 1 -9.73 -36.67 6.79
CA MET A 1 -8.76 -36.79 7.91
C MET A 1 -8.87 -35.64 8.91
N ILE A 2 -8.91 -34.37 8.48
CA ILE A 2 -8.98 -33.17 9.35
C ILE A 2 -10.17 -33.19 10.34
N TRP A 3 -11.37 -33.47 9.84
CA TRP A 3 -12.59 -33.54 10.67
C TRP A 3 -12.54 -34.59 11.78
N PHE A 4 -11.83 -35.70 11.54
CA PHE A 4 -11.64 -36.74 12.56
C PHE A 4 -10.70 -36.27 13.67
N LEU A 5 -9.62 -35.55 13.32
CA LEU A 5 -8.71 -34.94 14.30
C LEU A 5 -9.43 -33.89 15.14
N LEU A 6 -10.31 -33.08 14.52
CA LEU A 6 -11.12 -32.08 15.22
C LEU A 6 -12.11 -32.73 16.19
N PHE A 7 -12.80 -33.80 15.76
CA PHE A 7 -13.66 -34.57 16.64
C PHE A 7 -12.90 -35.14 17.85
N LEU A 8 -11.71 -35.69 17.62
CA LEU A 8 -10.87 -36.26 18.68
C LEU A 8 -10.38 -35.17 19.65
N ALA A 9 -9.99 -34.00 19.15
CA ALA A 9 -9.64 -32.84 19.98
C ALA A 9 -10.79 -32.44 20.91
N THR A 10 -12.01 -32.30 20.37
CA THR A 10 -13.22 -31.96 21.14
C THR A 10 -13.54 -33.03 22.18
N ALA A 11 -13.54 -34.31 21.80
CA ALA A 11 -13.90 -35.40 22.71
C ALA A 11 -12.93 -35.51 23.91
N ILE A 12 -11.63 -35.34 23.65
CA ILE A 12 -10.60 -35.36 24.68
C ILE A 12 -10.73 -34.16 25.61
N GLU A 13 -10.98 -32.97 25.07
CA GLU A 13 -11.19 -31.75 25.85
C GLU A 13 -12.41 -31.87 26.79
N VAL A 14 -13.55 -32.34 26.26
CA VAL A 14 -14.77 -32.54 27.05
C VAL A 14 -14.51 -33.55 28.17
N THR A 15 -13.81 -34.65 27.86
CA THR A 15 -13.41 -35.66 28.86
C THR A 15 -12.52 -35.05 29.95
N GLY A 16 -11.51 -34.25 29.56
CA GLY A 16 -10.65 -33.52 30.49
C GLY A 16 -11.42 -32.54 31.37
N THR A 17 -12.39 -31.83 30.79
CA THR A 17 -13.22 -30.86 31.51
C THR A 17 -14.16 -31.53 32.53
N LEU A 18 -14.70 -32.72 32.22
CA LEU A 18 -15.46 -33.53 33.18
C LEU A 18 -14.55 -34.08 34.28
N CYS A 19 -13.33 -34.51 33.96
CA CYS A 19 -12.33 -34.93 34.93
C CYS A 19 -11.91 -33.78 35.86
N LEU A 20 -11.86 -32.54 35.35
CA LEU A 20 -11.58 -31.35 36.15
C LEU A 20 -12.65 -31.12 37.20
N ARG A 21 -13.92 -31.32 36.83
CA ARG A 21 -15.03 -31.27 37.79
C ARG A 21 -14.89 -32.34 38.87
N MET A 22 -14.54 -33.57 38.50
CA MET A 22 -14.29 -34.66 39.46
C MET A 22 -13.09 -34.39 40.37
N SER A 23 -12.04 -33.76 39.84
CA SER A 23 -10.88 -33.32 40.61
C SER A 23 -11.26 -32.31 41.69
N ALA A 24 -12.12 -31.34 41.35
CA ALA A 24 -12.57 -30.31 42.27
C ALA A 24 -13.40 -30.88 43.43
N VAL A 25 -14.20 -31.93 43.19
CA VAL A 25 -15.03 -32.57 44.23
C VAL A 25 -14.24 -33.57 45.09
N THR A 26 -13.33 -34.34 44.49
CA THR A 26 -12.65 -35.44 45.19
C THR A 26 -11.26 -35.10 45.75
N GLY A 27 -10.64 -34.01 45.28
CA GLY A 27 -9.31 -33.57 45.74
C GLY A 27 -8.15 -34.53 45.44
N ARG A 28 -8.38 -35.62 44.70
CA ARG A 28 -7.35 -36.63 44.41
C ARG A 28 -6.42 -36.16 43.29
N ARG A 29 -5.10 -36.22 43.54
CA ARG A 29 -4.05 -35.82 42.59
C ARG A 29 -4.10 -36.56 41.24
N PHE A 30 -4.66 -37.77 41.23
CA PHE A 30 -4.87 -38.55 40.00
C PHE A 30 -5.69 -37.79 38.95
N TRP A 31 -6.78 -37.14 39.36
CA TRP A 31 -7.64 -36.40 38.43
C TRP A 31 -6.94 -35.18 37.84
N VAL A 32 -6.08 -34.51 38.60
CA VAL A 32 -5.29 -33.37 38.12
C VAL A 32 -4.34 -33.80 37.00
N VAL A 33 -3.66 -34.95 37.17
CA VAL A 33 -2.76 -35.49 36.14
C VAL A 33 -3.54 -35.87 34.88
N LEU A 34 -4.70 -36.50 35.03
CA LEU A 34 -5.55 -36.88 33.92
C LEU A 34 -6.06 -35.65 33.14
N VAL A 35 -6.47 -34.59 33.84
CA VAL A 35 -6.88 -33.31 33.24
C VAL A 35 -5.77 -32.71 32.40
N ALA A 36 -4.55 -32.64 32.95
CA ALA A 36 -3.40 -32.09 32.24
C ALA A 36 -3.10 -32.87 30.95
N LEU A 37 -3.12 -34.21 31.01
CA LEU A 37 -2.91 -35.07 29.86
C LEU A 37 -3.99 -34.86 28.78
N CYS A 38 -5.26 -34.76 29.18
CA CYS A 38 -6.35 -34.49 28.24
C CYS A 38 -6.19 -33.13 27.56
N TYR A 39 -5.93 -32.05 28.30
CA TYR A 39 -5.79 -30.73 27.67
C TYR A 39 -4.58 -30.65 26.73
N VAL A 40 -3.42 -31.17 27.12
CA VAL A 40 -2.23 -31.20 26.25
C VAL A 40 -2.53 -31.99 24.97
N SER A 41 -3.20 -33.13 25.10
CA SER A 41 -3.57 -33.96 23.94
C SER A 41 -4.59 -33.26 23.03
N ALA A 42 -5.61 -32.61 23.61
CA ALA A 42 -6.62 -31.87 22.85
C ALA A 42 -6.00 -30.73 22.04
N TYR A 43 -5.12 -29.92 22.64
CA TYR A 43 -4.38 -28.87 21.93
C TYR A 43 -3.40 -29.44 20.89
N GLY A 44 -2.81 -30.61 21.14
CA GLY A 44 -1.98 -31.33 20.17
C GLY A 44 -2.76 -31.72 18.91
N PHE A 45 -3.96 -32.29 19.08
CA PHE A 45 -4.84 -32.63 17.95
C PHE A 45 -5.36 -31.39 17.22
N LEU A 46 -5.68 -30.32 17.94
CA LEU A 46 -6.03 -29.04 17.31
C LEU A 46 -4.88 -28.48 16.47
N ALA A 47 -3.63 -28.55 16.96
CA ALA A 47 -2.46 -28.15 16.18
C ALA A 47 -2.30 -28.98 14.90
N LEU A 48 -2.62 -30.27 14.94
CA LEU A 48 -2.63 -31.13 13.75
C LEU A 48 -3.76 -30.77 12.77
N VAL A 49 -4.93 -30.34 13.26
CA VAL A 49 -6.01 -29.81 12.42
C VAL A 49 -5.55 -28.58 11.63
N LEU A 50 -4.85 -27.66 12.29
CA LEU A 50 -4.28 -26.47 11.66
C LEU A 50 -3.19 -26.82 10.65
N LYS A 51 -2.28 -27.74 11.03
CA LYS A 51 -1.22 -28.23 10.13
C LYS A 51 -1.78 -28.93 8.90
N ALA A 52 -2.96 -29.53 9.00
CA ALA A 52 -3.62 -30.17 7.88
C ALA A 52 -4.35 -29.19 6.94
N GLY A 53 -4.33 -27.88 7.22
CA GLY A 53 -4.79 -26.82 6.32
C GLY A 53 -6.15 -26.22 6.65
N MET A 54 -6.74 -26.51 7.82
CA MET A 54 -7.95 -25.81 8.27
C MET A 54 -7.59 -24.44 8.85
N ASP A 55 -8.34 -23.41 8.46
CA ASP A 55 -8.18 -22.06 8.98
C ASP A 55 -8.39 -22.03 10.51
N LEU A 56 -7.59 -21.22 11.21
CA LEU A 56 -7.63 -21.12 12.67
C LEU A 56 -8.99 -20.65 13.19
N GLY A 57 -9.63 -19.69 12.50
CA GLY A 57 -10.93 -19.16 12.89
C GLY A 57 -12.03 -20.23 12.81
N VAL A 58 -12.01 -21.04 11.76
CA VAL A 58 -12.94 -22.16 11.56
C VAL A 58 -12.70 -23.26 12.58
N ALA A 59 -11.45 -23.74 12.71
CA ALA A 59 -11.10 -24.82 13.61
C ALA A 59 -11.42 -24.47 15.08
N TYR A 60 -11.00 -23.28 15.52
CA TYR A 60 -11.22 -22.82 16.89
C TYR A 60 -12.70 -22.53 17.17
N GLY A 61 -13.43 -21.96 16.21
CA GLY A 61 -14.86 -21.70 16.34
C GLY A 61 -15.68 -22.97 16.54
N ILE A 62 -15.50 -23.97 15.68
CA ILE A 62 -16.21 -25.25 15.76
C ILE A 62 -15.82 -26.00 17.05
N TRP A 63 -14.52 -26.04 17.37
CA TRP A 63 -14.00 -26.69 18.56
C TRP A 63 -14.61 -26.10 19.84
N ALA A 64 -14.57 -24.77 19.99
CA ALA A 64 -15.11 -24.09 21.17
C ALA A 64 -16.63 -24.24 21.33
N ALA A 65 -17.41 -24.06 20.26
CA ALA A 65 -18.87 -24.20 20.35
C ALA A 65 -19.31 -25.62 20.68
N THR A 66 -18.70 -26.60 20.00
CA THR A 66 -19.03 -28.02 20.23
C THR A 66 -18.56 -28.47 21.60
N GLY A 67 -17.38 -28.04 22.05
CA GLY A 67 -16.84 -28.33 23.37
C GLY A 67 -17.73 -27.80 24.50
N VAL A 68 -18.19 -26.55 24.40
CA VAL A 68 -19.12 -25.96 25.38
C VAL A 68 -20.47 -26.67 25.38
N ALA A 69 -21.05 -26.93 24.20
CA ALA A 69 -22.35 -27.60 24.08
C ALA A 69 -22.30 -29.03 24.65
N LEU A 70 -21.29 -29.82 24.28
CA LEU A 70 -21.11 -31.19 24.77
C LEU A 70 -20.82 -31.22 26.27
N THR A 71 -20.00 -30.30 26.78
CA THR A 71 -19.72 -30.21 28.22
C THR A 71 -20.98 -29.87 29.01
N ALA A 72 -21.82 -28.97 28.50
CA ALA A 72 -23.09 -28.63 29.14
C ALA A 72 -24.06 -29.81 29.18
N VAL A 73 -24.20 -30.54 28.07
CA VAL A 73 -25.04 -31.75 27.99
C VAL A 73 -24.49 -32.86 28.89
N ALA A 74 -23.19 -33.13 28.84
CA ALA A 74 -22.55 -34.16 29.67
C ALA A 74 -22.64 -33.81 31.16
N SER A 75 -22.54 -32.54 31.53
CA SER A 75 -22.70 -32.10 32.91
C SER A 75 -24.13 -32.28 33.43
N TYR A 76 -25.13 -32.07 32.58
CA TYR A 76 -26.52 -32.41 32.90
C TYR A 76 -26.71 -33.91 33.10
N LEU A 77 -26.19 -34.74 32.18
CA LEU A 77 -26.38 -36.20 32.23
C LEU A 77 -25.63 -36.87 33.39
N LEU A 78 -24.39 -36.45 33.66
CA LEU A 78 -23.52 -37.11 34.63
C LEU A 78 -23.66 -36.54 36.04
N PHE A 79 -23.88 -35.22 36.17
CA PHE A 79 -23.89 -34.54 37.47
C PHE A 79 -25.28 -34.02 37.88
N LYS A 80 -26.31 -34.24 37.06
CA LYS A 80 -27.70 -33.80 37.30
C LYS A 80 -27.82 -32.30 37.61
N GLU A 81 -26.92 -31.48 37.08
CA GLU A 81 -26.98 -30.03 37.29
C GLU A 81 -28.22 -29.43 36.62
N PRO A 82 -28.93 -28.48 37.25
CA PRO A 82 -30.13 -27.90 36.65
C PRO A 82 -29.79 -27.21 35.33
N PHE A 83 -30.38 -27.70 34.25
CA PHE A 83 -30.31 -27.12 32.91
C PHE A 83 -31.38 -26.03 32.81
N THR A 84 -31.06 -24.84 33.32
CA THR A 84 -31.98 -23.71 33.33
C THR A 84 -32.19 -23.16 31.92
N TRP A 85 -33.37 -22.57 31.66
CA TRP A 85 -33.66 -21.89 30.39
C TRP A 85 -32.58 -20.89 29.97
N LEU A 86 -31.97 -20.20 30.94
CA LEU A 86 -30.89 -19.24 30.70
C LEU A 86 -29.60 -19.90 30.19
N LYS A 87 -29.27 -21.12 30.65
CA LYS A 87 -28.13 -21.91 30.13
C LYS A 87 -28.39 -22.35 28.69
N SER A 88 -29.62 -22.78 28.37
CA SER A 88 -30.02 -23.14 27.00
C SER A 88 -29.89 -21.96 26.05
N LEU A 89 -30.34 -20.78 26.46
CA LEU A 89 -30.22 -19.55 25.67
C LEU A 89 -28.75 -19.18 25.41
N GLY A 90 -27.88 -19.33 26.41
CA GLY A 90 -26.44 -19.13 26.27
C GLY A 90 -25.80 -20.06 25.23
N VAL A 91 -26.16 -21.34 25.22
CA VAL A 91 -25.68 -22.31 24.22
C VAL A 91 -26.14 -21.92 22.81
N VAL A 92 -27.40 -21.52 22.64
CA VAL A 92 -27.93 -21.05 21.34
C VAL A 92 -27.19 -19.80 20.85
N LEU A 93 -26.88 -18.85 21.72
CA LEU A 93 -26.09 -17.66 21.39
C LEU A 93 -24.66 -17.99 20.95
N ILE A 94 -24.01 -18.96 21.59
CA ILE A 94 -22.67 -19.43 21.21
C ILE A 94 -22.70 -20.06 19.81
N VAL A 95 -23.65 -20.97 19.57
CA VAL A 95 -23.84 -21.59 18.25
C VAL A 95 -24.14 -20.52 17.19
N GLY A 96 -25.01 -19.56 17.50
CA GLY A 96 -25.31 -18.42 16.62
C GLY A 96 -24.09 -17.54 16.34
N GLY A 97 -23.26 -17.27 17.36
CA GLY A 97 -22.01 -16.52 17.20
C GLY A 97 -21.01 -17.22 16.29
N VAL A 98 -20.87 -18.54 16.39
CA VAL A 98 -20.01 -19.32 15.50
C VAL A 98 -20.55 -19.36 14.07
N LEU A 99 -21.86 -19.52 13.91
CA LEU A 99 -22.50 -19.41 12.59
C LEU A 99 -22.30 -18.02 11.98
N LEU A 100 -22.27 -16.96 12.79
CA LEU A 100 -21.99 -15.60 12.33
C LEU A 100 -20.53 -15.41 11.91
N VAL A 101 -19.58 -16.00 12.64
CA VAL A 101 -18.15 -16.02 12.28
C VAL A 101 -17.92 -16.80 10.98
N GLU A 102 -18.55 -17.97 10.85
CA GLU A 102 -18.51 -18.76 9.62
C GLU A 102 -19.20 -18.05 8.45
N ALA A 103 -20.36 -17.43 8.68
CA ALA A 103 -21.04 -16.61 7.68
C ALA A 103 -20.18 -15.40 7.28
N GLY A 104 -19.43 -14.80 8.21
CA GLY A 104 -18.44 -13.77 7.93
C GLY A 104 -17.31 -14.28 7.05
N TYR A 105 -16.80 -15.49 7.31
CA TYR A 105 -15.79 -16.14 6.48
C TYR A 105 -16.33 -16.48 5.08
N ILE A 106 -17.55 -17.02 4.97
CA ILE A 106 -18.21 -17.36 3.71
C ILE A 106 -18.60 -16.10 2.93
N PHE A 107 -19.05 -15.04 3.61
CA PHE A 107 -19.37 -13.74 3.01
C PHE A 107 -18.10 -13.02 2.53
N MET A 108 -17.00 -13.13 3.29
CA MET A 108 -15.67 -12.70 2.85
C MET A 108 -15.20 -13.53 1.66
N MET A 109 -15.36 -14.86 1.65
CA MET A 109 -15.00 -15.73 0.53
C MET A 109 -15.86 -15.51 -0.72
N LYS A 110 -17.15 -15.17 -0.60
CA LYS A 110 -18.02 -14.80 -1.74
C LYS A 110 -17.64 -13.43 -2.33
N LYS A 111 -17.25 -12.46 -1.49
CA LYS A 111 -16.64 -11.19 -1.96
C LYS A 111 -15.24 -11.40 -2.52
N LEU A 112 -14.48 -12.37 -2.00
CA LEU A 112 -13.16 -12.77 -2.49
C LEU A 112 -13.24 -13.65 -3.74
N ALA A 113 -14.34 -14.33 -4.06
CA ALA A 113 -14.47 -15.02 -5.36
C ALA A 113 -14.56 -14.01 -6.52
N VAL A 114 -15.09 -12.81 -6.25
CA VAL A 114 -15.08 -11.67 -7.18
C VAL A 114 -13.80 -10.83 -7.02
N GLY A 115 -13.20 -10.77 -5.82
CA GLY A 115 -11.97 -10.00 -5.54
C GLY A 115 -10.64 -10.72 -5.83
N SER A 116 -10.57 -12.04 -5.78
CA SER A 116 -9.32 -12.82 -5.86
C SER A 116 -8.88 -13.11 -7.28
N LEU A 117 -9.76 -12.96 -8.26
CA LEU A 117 -9.34 -12.90 -9.67
C LEU A 117 -8.58 -11.59 -9.96
N VAL A 118 -8.80 -10.53 -9.16
CA VAL A 118 -8.04 -9.29 -9.25
C VAL A 118 -6.72 -9.41 -8.48
N THR A 119 -6.69 -10.03 -7.29
CA THR A 119 -5.45 -10.11 -6.48
C THR A 119 -4.42 -11.10 -7.02
N ALA A 120 -4.83 -12.23 -7.61
CA ALA A 120 -3.89 -13.14 -8.28
C ALA A 120 -3.33 -12.55 -9.59
N LEU A 121 -4.07 -11.64 -10.23
CA LEU A 121 -3.57 -10.89 -11.40
C LEU A 121 -2.73 -9.67 -10.99
N SER A 122 -2.88 -9.15 -9.77
CA SER A 122 -2.01 -8.10 -9.20
C SER A 122 -0.63 -8.58 -8.79
N LEU A 123 -0.43 -9.88 -8.50
CA LEU A 123 0.91 -10.43 -8.23
C LEU A 123 1.69 -10.78 -9.51
N ALA A 124 1.04 -10.80 -10.67
CA ALA A 124 1.70 -10.91 -11.98
C ALA A 124 1.82 -9.55 -12.71
N ILE A 125 1.26 -8.49 -12.14
CA ILE A 125 1.44 -7.10 -12.57
C ILE A 125 1.92 -6.30 -11.35
N ALA A 126 2.99 -6.77 -10.69
CA ALA A 126 3.90 -5.76 -10.15
C ALA A 126 4.39 -5.00 -11.38
N PRO A 127 4.17 -3.67 -11.51
CA PRO A 127 4.96 -2.92 -12.48
C PRO A 127 6.40 -3.32 -12.19
N ALA A 128 7.09 -3.92 -13.17
CA ALA A 128 8.51 -4.19 -13.03
C ALA A 128 9.09 -2.86 -12.56
N ALA A 129 9.54 -2.81 -11.29
CA ALA A 129 9.91 -1.56 -10.64
C ALA A 129 10.77 -0.81 -11.65
N GLN A 130 10.28 0.33 -12.13
CA GLN A 130 11.02 1.10 -13.13
C GLN A 130 12.31 1.52 -12.44
N ALA A 131 13.36 0.72 -12.62
CA ALA A 131 14.66 1.04 -12.12
C ALA A 131 15.14 2.19 -12.99
N VAL A 132 15.03 3.42 -12.49
CA VAL A 132 15.68 4.57 -13.12
C VAL A 132 17.12 4.65 -12.62
N THR A 133 18.02 5.13 -13.46
CA THR A 133 19.43 5.32 -13.15
C THR A 133 19.74 6.79 -13.31
N LEU A 134 20.61 7.30 -12.44
CA LEU A 134 21.15 8.65 -12.54
C LEU A 134 22.63 8.53 -12.92
N ASP A 135 23.03 9.19 -14.00
CA ASP A 135 24.44 9.49 -14.28
C ASP A 135 24.79 10.85 -13.64
N PRO A 136 25.40 10.87 -12.44
CA PRO A 136 25.69 12.12 -11.76
C PRO A 136 26.78 12.93 -12.45
N HIS A 137 27.61 12.31 -13.30
CA HIS A 137 28.68 13.00 -14.05
C HIS A 137 28.14 13.74 -15.28
N ALA A 138 26.97 13.35 -15.78
CA ALA A 138 26.27 14.04 -16.85
C ALA A 138 25.52 15.31 -16.38
N VAL A 139 25.45 15.55 -15.06
CA VAL A 139 24.72 16.69 -14.48
C VAL A 139 25.64 17.90 -14.29
N PRO A 140 25.36 19.05 -14.93
CA PRO A 140 26.13 20.27 -14.72
C PRO A 140 25.97 20.80 -13.28
N ALA A 141 27.02 21.44 -12.72
CA ALA A 141 27.03 21.93 -11.33
C ALA A 141 25.89 22.91 -10.96
N ARG A 142 25.28 23.58 -11.95
CA ARG A 142 24.09 24.41 -11.77
C ARG A 142 22.84 23.60 -11.36
N THR A 143 22.85 22.29 -11.54
CA THR A 143 21.72 21.38 -11.29
C THR A 143 22.08 20.38 -10.20
N GLN A 144 21.14 20.15 -9.28
CA GLN A 144 21.13 19.08 -8.31
C GLN A 144 20.10 18.04 -8.74
N ILE A 145 20.41 16.76 -8.60
CA ILE A 145 19.44 15.66 -8.79
C ILE A 145 19.66 14.61 -7.71
N THR A 146 18.57 14.14 -7.12
CA THR A 146 18.53 12.99 -6.22
C THR A 146 17.47 12.00 -6.68
N VAL A 147 17.84 10.73 -6.86
CA VAL A 147 16.94 9.60 -7.09
C VAL A 147 16.98 8.68 -5.88
N ARG A 148 15.82 8.41 -5.29
CA ARG A 148 15.64 7.45 -4.20
C ARG A 148 14.80 6.29 -4.69
N HIS A 149 15.30 5.08 -4.58
CA HIS A 149 14.58 3.87 -4.90
C HIS A 149 13.84 3.32 -3.69
N ASP A 150 12.71 2.66 -3.92
CA ASP A 150 11.96 1.97 -2.87
C ASP A 150 12.77 0.80 -2.27
N SER A 151 13.78 0.30 -2.99
CA SER A 151 14.77 -0.66 -2.47
C SER A 151 15.67 -0.10 -1.36
N GLY A 152 15.62 1.22 -1.12
CA GLY A 152 16.48 1.94 -0.19
C GLY A 152 17.74 2.53 -0.84
N ALA A 153 18.07 2.15 -2.07
CA ALA A 153 19.20 2.75 -2.80
C ALA A 153 18.94 4.23 -3.08
N THR A 154 19.96 5.06 -2.95
CA THR A 154 19.89 6.50 -3.27
C THR A 154 21.09 6.87 -4.12
N VAL A 155 20.84 7.56 -5.23
CA VAL A 155 21.87 8.08 -6.14
C VAL A 155 21.65 9.58 -6.27
N SER A 156 22.70 10.36 -6.02
CA SER A 156 22.61 11.82 -5.97
C SER A 156 23.81 12.47 -6.67
N THR A 157 23.64 13.69 -7.16
CA THR A 157 24.75 14.53 -7.62
C THR A 157 25.61 15.01 -6.45
N ALA A 158 26.88 15.35 -6.70
CA ALA A 158 27.81 15.75 -5.64
C ALA A 158 27.36 17.00 -4.84
N ASN A 159 26.60 17.89 -5.47
CA ASN A 159 26.02 19.09 -4.87
C ASN A 159 24.62 18.88 -4.27
N ALA A 160 24.09 17.65 -4.22
CA ALA A 160 22.70 17.38 -3.82
C ALA A 160 22.33 17.78 -2.39
N HIS A 161 23.33 18.04 -1.54
CA HIS A 161 23.18 18.50 -0.16
C HIS A 161 23.30 20.01 0.02
N GLU A 162 23.57 20.77 -1.05
CA GLU A 162 23.60 22.23 -0.98
C GLU A 162 22.16 22.77 -0.80
N SER A 163 21.94 23.61 0.21
CA SER A 163 20.65 24.24 0.45
C SER A 163 20.38 25.33 -0.58
N ARG A 164 19.33 25.16 -1.38
CA ARG A 164 18.88 26.07 -2.45
C ARG A 164 17.44 26.52 -2.19
N PRO A 165 16.94 27.58 -2.86
CA PRO A 165 15.54 27.97 -2.73
C PRO A 165 14.60 26.78 -2.97
N ALA A 166 13.71 26.50 -2.01
CA ALA A 166 12.73 25.43 -2.11
C ALA A 166 11.58 25.79 -3.05
N LEU A 167 11.37 27.10 -3.27
CA LEU A 167 10.31 27.61 -4.14
C LEU A 167 8.95 27.03 -3.70
N SER A 168 8.07 26.70 -4.65
CA SER A 168 6.79 26.05 -4.36
C SER A 168 6.89 24.60 -3.88
N LEU A 169 8.08 24.01 -3.71
CA LEU A 169 8.21 22.68 -3.09
C LEU A 169 7.99 22.73 -1.58
N SER A 170 8.24 23.88 -0.91
CA SER A 170 8.00 24.01 0.54
C SER A 170 6.53 23.86 0.93
N LYS A 171 5.60 24.06 -0.03
CA LYS A 171 4.17 23.78 0.12
C LYS A 171 3.89 22.31 0.47
N LEU A 172 4.79 21.39 0.12
CA LEU A 172 4.68 19.98 0.50
C LEU A 172 4.86 19.80 2.02
N TYR A 173 5.85 20.48 2.60
CA TYR A 173 6.10 20.45 4.04
C TYR A 173 4.93 21.08 4.81
N LEU A 174 4.51 22.28 4.39
CA LEU A 174 3.35 22.98 4.94
C LEU A 174 2.08 22.13 4.86
N GLY A 175 1.79 21.61 3.67
CA GLY A 175 0.59 20.81 3.41
C GLY A 175 0.54 19.55 4.27
N TYR A 176 1.66 18.86 4.47
CA TYR A 176 1.68 17.63 5.25
C TYR A 176 1.35 17.90 6.72
N TRP A 177 1.94 18.95 7.30
CA TRP A 177 1.62 19.34 8.66
C TRP A 177 0.14 19.74 8.80
N VAL A 178 -0.39 20.51 7.85
CA VAL A 178 -1.82 20.92 7.85
C VAL A 178 -2.73 19.70 7.76
N LEU A 179 -2.42 18.71 6.91
CA LEU A 179 -3.19 17.47 6.81
C LEU A 179 -3.19 16.66 8.11
N LYS A 180 -2.08 16.70 8.86
CA LYS A 180 -1.95 16.00 10.13
C LYS A 180 -2.70 16.74 11.26
N TYR A 181 -2.46 18.04 11.41
CA TYR A 181 -2.84 18.81 12.60
C TYR A 181 -3.78 20.00 12.37
N GLY A 182 -3.93 20.46 11.14
CA GLY A 182 -4.74 21.63 10.79
C GLY A 182 -6.24 21.44 10.97
N ALA A 183 -7.00 22.53 10.91
CA ALA A 183 -8.45 22.49 10.96
C ALA A 183 -9.02 21.79 9.71
N PRO A 184 -10.20 21.11 9.79
CA PRO A 184 -10.78 20.41 8.64
C PRO A 184 -10.93 21.27 7.38
N ALA A 185 -11.30 22.55 7.53
CA ALA A 185 -11.41 23.49 6.42
C ALA A 185 -10.06 23.78 5.74
N ASP A 186 -8.96 23.77 6.51
CA ASP A 186 -7.61 23.98 5.99
C ASP A 186 -7.05 22.72 5.34
N LYS A 187 -7.36 21.53 5.88
CA LYS A 187 -7.03 20.23 5.25
C LYS A 187 -7.62 20.12 3.85
N ALA A 188 -8.88 20.54 3.67
CA ALA A 188 -9.58 20.51 2.39
C ALA A 188 -8.92 21.38 1.29
N ARG A 189 -8.09 22.36 1.67
CA ARG A 189 -7.40 23.27 0.75
C ARG A 189 -6.05 22.76 0.27
N VAL A 190 -5.48 21.74 0.92
CA VAL A 190 -4.12 21.26 0.64
C VAL A 190 -3.99 20.66 -0.76
N GLU A 191 -4.95 19.85 -1.21
CA GLU A 191 -4.92 19.29 -2.57
C GLU A 191 -4.87 20.43 -3.62
N HIS A 192 -5.75 21.42 -3.49
CA HIS A 192 -5.79 22.58 -4.39
C HIS A 192 -4.46 23.34 -4.38
N MET A 193 -3.91 23.63 -3.19
CA MET A 193 -2.62 24.30 -3.02
C MET A 193 -1.50 23.57 -3.76
N ILE A 194 -1.48 22.24 -3.73
CA ILE A 194 -0.47 21.43 -4.43
C ILE A 194 -0.74 21.41 -5.94
N ARG A 195 -1.99 21.15 -6.35
CA ARG A 195 -2.40 20.95 -7.75
C ARG A 195 -2.17 22.16 -8.64
N VAL A 196 -2.61 23.34 -8.20
CA VAL A 196 -2.46 24.60 -8.95
C VAL A 196 -1.34 25.47 -8.40
N SER A 197 -0.54 24.96 -7.46
CA SER A 197 0.55 25.69 -6.81
C SER A 197 0.13 27.06 -6.24
N ASP A 198 -1.02 27.13 -5.58
CA ASP A 198 -1.62 28.39 -5.12
C ASP A 198 -0.83 29.05 -3.97
N ASP A 199 -0.26 30.23 -4.25
CA ASP A 199 0.52 31.02 -3.30
C ASP A 199 -0.34 31.73 -2.24
N ASN A 200 -1.59 32.06 -2.55
CA ASN A 200 -2.50 32.69 -1.59
C ASN A 200 -2.89 31.69 -0.51
N VAL A 201 -3.19 30.45 -0.91
CA VAL A 201 -3.48 29.37 0.05
C VAL A 201 -2.25 29.06 0.90
N ALA A 202 -1.06 28.93 0.29
CA ALA A 202 0.17 28.69 1.04
C ALA A 202 0.48 29.82 2.03
N THR A 203 0.31 31.08 1.61
CA THR A 203 0.55 32.24 2.46
C THR A 203 -0.42 32.31 3.63
N ASP A 204 -1.70 32.04 3.41
CA ASP A 204 -2.69 32.00 4.49
C ASP A 204 -2.44 30.84 5.47
N LEU A 205 -2.13 29.65 4.98
CA LEU A 205 -1.83 28.49 5.81
C LEU A 205 -0.55 28.66 6.62
N ASP A 206 0.52 29.20 6.02
CA ASP A 206 1.79 29.46 6.71
C ASP A 206 1.63 30.54 7.80
N ARG A 207 0.84 31.60 7.54
CA ARG A 207 0.51 32.61 8.56
C ARG A 207 -0.30 32.03 9.72
N ARG A 208 -1.26 31.14 9.42
CA ARG A 208 -2.10 30.49 10.43
C ARG A 208 -1.33 29.46 11.25
N TYR A 209 -0.38 28.78 10.62
CA TYR A 209 0.40 27.69 11.20
C TYR A 209 1.92 27.92 11.01
N PRO A 210 2.51 28.95 11.64
CA PRO A 210 3.93 29.28 11.45
C PRO A 210 4.88 28.17 11.89
N GLN A 211 4.42 27.27 12.76
CA GLN A 211 5.15 26.08 13.19
C GLN A 211 5.15 24.93 12.17
N ALA A 212 4.33 24.99 11.12
CA ALA A 212 4.07 23.86 10.24
C ALA A 212 5.36 23.36 9.56
N ILE A 213 6.03 24.22 8.79
CA ILE A 213 7.26 23.88 8.08
C ILE A 213 8.38 23.51 9.07
N PRO A 214 8.69 24.30 10.13
CA PRO A 214 9.68 23.92 11.14
C PRO A 214 9.42 22.55 11.79
N SER A 215 8.16 22.24 12.11
CA SER A 215 7.79 20.96 12.71
C SER A 215 8.00 19.80 11.75
N THR A 216 7.66 19.97 10.46
CA THR A 216 7.92 18.96 9.43
C THR A 216 9.42 18.76 9.20
N ILE A 217 10.21 19.83 9.18
CA ILE A 217 11.67 19.76 9.11
C ILE A 217 12.22 18.89 10.24
N HIS A 218 11.78 19.14 11.47
CA HIS A 218 12.21 18.37 12.64
C HIS A 218 11.72 16.91 12.58
N GLU A 219 10.45 16.67 12.26
CA GLU A 219 9.84 15.34 12.21
C GLU A 219 10.53 14.41 11.19
N PHE A 220 10.91 14.95 10.03
CA PHE A 220 11.55 14.16 8.97
C PHE A 220 13.09 14.22 9.00
N GLY A 221 13.66 15.02 9.91
CA GLY A 221 15.11 15.20 10.04
C GLY A 221 15.73 15.80 8.78
N LEU A 222 15.10 16.84 8.22
CA LEU A 222 15.51 17.52 6.99
C LEU A 222 16.63 18.54 7.31
N ARG A 223 17.89 18.13 7.17
CA ARG A 223 19.04 18.87 7.73
C ARG A 223 19.48 20.07 6.90
N GLU A 224 19.12 20.09 5.63
CA GLU A 224 19.51 21.10 4.64
C GLU A 224 18.31 21.99 4.28
N THR A 225 17.21 21.82 4.99
CA THR A 225 15.96 22.56 4.83
C THR A 225 15.82 23.59 5.95
N HIS A 226 15.68 24.86 5.57
CA HIS A 226 15.65 25.96 6.52
C HIS A 226 14.43 26.85 6.28
N TYR A 227 13.63 27.01 7.31
CA TYR A 227 12.50 27.95 7.33
C TYR A 227 12.95 29.30 7.89
N THR A 228 12.68 30.37 7.15
CA THR A 228 13.12 31.73 7.48
C THR A 228 11.94 32.67 7.81
N GLY A 229 10.82 32.13 8.28
CA GLY A 229 9.64 32.90 8.66
C GLY A 229 8.60 33.10 7.56
N TYR A 230 8.86 32.60 6.35
CA TYR A 230 7.89 32.57 5.25
C TYR A 230 8.15 31.38 4.32
N TRP A 231 7.08 30.68 3.92
CA TRP A 231 7.14 29.49 3.08
C TRP A 231 7.91 29.75 1.77
N GLY A 232 7.74 30.92 1.16
CA GLY A 232 8.35 31.26 -0.14
C GLY A 232 9.85 31.55 -0.05
N THR A 233 10.37 31.85 1.15
CA THR A 233 11.80 32.06 1.42
C THR A 233 12.51 30.80 1.94
N THR A 234 11.77 29.70 2.13
CA THR A 234 12.34 28.44 2.61
C THR A 234 13.39 27.92 1.62
N THR A 235 14.51 27.43 2.14
CA THR A 235 15.52 26.70 1.35
C THR A 235 15.46 25.20 1.68
N THR A 236 15.92 24.35 0.76
CA THR A 236 15.96 22.89 0.87
C THR A 236 17.01 22.33 -0.09
N SER A 237 17.29 21.04 0.00
CA SER A 237 18.15 20.33 -0.93
C SER A 237 17.37 19.27 -1.72
N THR A 238 17.94 18.74 -2.79
CA THR A 238 17.28 17.61 -3.50
C THR A 238 17.26 16.35 -2.65
N GLU A 239 18.22 16.16 -1.75
CA GLU A 239 18.22 15.05 -0.81
C GLU A 239 17.06 15.13 0.18
N ASP A 240 16.85 16.29 0.81
CA ASP A 240 15.80 16.47 1.81
C ASP A 240 14.40 16.36 1.20
N VAL A 241 14.16 17.03 0.05
CA VAL A 241 12.84 16.98 -0.58
C VAL A 241 12.54 15.58 -1.13
N ALA A 242 13.51 14.88 -1.73
CA ALA A 242 13.31 13.51 -2.19
C ALA A 242 13.06 12.57 -1.01
N ARG A 243 13.81 12.72 0.09
CA ARG A 243 13.61 11.95 1.32
C ARG A 243 12.21 12.15 1.89
N PHE A 244 11.80 13.40 2.04
CA PHE A 244 10.47 13.74 2.52
C PHE A 244 9.39 13.11 1.65
N THR A 245 9.42 13.37 0.34
CA THR A 245 8.42 12.86 -0.62
C THR A 245 8.38 11.34 -0.64
N SER A 246 9.54 10.66 -0.63
CA SER A 246 9.62 9.18 -0.59
C SER A 246 9.02 8.57 0.68
N ARG A 247 9.03 9.29 1.81
CA ARG A 247 8.44 8.82 3.08
C ARG A 247 6.93 9.03 3.13
N ILE A 248 6.43 10.11 2.53
CA ILE A 248 5.00 10.43 2.57
C ILE A 248 4.21 9.80 1.42
N GLN A 249 4.85 9.28 0.36
CA GLN A 249 4.15 8.76 -0.82
C GLN A 249 3.17 7.60 -0.53
N HIS A 250 3.42 6.84 0.54
CA HIS A 250 2.56 5.74 0.99
C HIS A 250 1.80 6.06 2.29
N ASP A 251 1.91 7.29 2.79
CA ASP A 251 1.20 7.72 4.00
C ASP A 251 -0.24 8.11 3.64
N PRO A 252 -1.27 7.45 4.21
CA PRO A 252 -2.67 7.81 3.98
C PRO A 252 -3.00 9.27 4.32
N ILE A 253 -2.30 9.87 5.29
CA ILE A 253 -2.49 11.28 5.66
C ILE A 253 -2.09 12.19 4.49
N ALA A 254 -1.06 11.82 3.74
CA ALA A 254 -0.54 12.58 2.61
C ALA A 254 -1.32 12.35 1.30
N ALA A 255 -2.40 11.55 1.30
CA ALA A 255 -3.18 11.26 0.10
C ALA A 255 -3.65 12.52 -0.67
N PRO A 256 -4.05 13.63 -0.03
CA PRO A 256 -4.36 14.87 -0.73
C PRO A 256 -3.15 15.53 -1.42
N ILE A 257 -1.93 15.42 -0.87
CA ILE A 257 -0.70 15.88 -1.53
C ILE A 257 -0.43 15.02 -2.76
N MET A 258 -0.50 13.69 -2.62
CA MET A 258 -0.23 12.77 -3.73
C MET A 258 -1.27 12.94 -4.85
N THR A 259 -2.54 13.14 -4.50
CA THR A 259 -3.61 13.46 -5.45
C THR A 259 -3.34 14.77 -6.19
N GLY A 260 -2.93 15.82 -5.47
CA GLY A 260 -2.61 17.11 -6.08
C GLY A 260 -1.39 17.04 -7.02
N MET A 261 -0.38 16.24 -6.67
CA MET A 261 0.79 15.98 -7.51
C MET A 261 0.43 15.16 -8.76
N ALA A 262 -0.43 14.15 -8.63
CA ALA A 262 -0.87 13.30 -9.73
C ALA A 262 -1.78 14.03 -10.72
N ASN A 263 -2.56 14.99 -10.22
CA ASN A 263 -3.50 15.78 -11.03
C ASN A 263 -3.02 17.23 -11.24
N ALA A 264 -1.71 17.48 -11.15
CA ALA A 264 -1.13 18.82 -11.29
C ALA A 264 -1.72 19.53 -12.51
N ALA A 265 -2.27 20.73 -12.29
CA ALA A 265 -2.92 21.46 -13.36
C ALA A 265 -1.90 21.85 -14.44
N PRO A 266 -2.22 21.81 -15.74
CA PRO A 266 -1.27 22.18 -16.80
C PRO A 266 -0.67 23.59 -16.63
N VAL A 267 -1.44 24.48 -16.00
CA VAL A 267 -1.07 25.85 -15.66
C VAL A 267 -1.40 26.10 -14.19
N ALA A 268 -0.46 26.69 -13.46
CA ALA A 268 -0.61 27.09 -12.06
C ALA A 268 -1.50 28.33 -11.90
N ALA A 269 -1.85 28.65 -10.65
CA ALA A 269 -2.71 29.79 -10.32
C ALA A 269 -2.15 31.16 -10.77
N ASP A 270 -0.83 31.26 -10.92
CA ASP A 270 -0.12 32.44 -11.42
C ASP A 270 0.03 32.47 -12.96
N GLY A 271 -0.49 31.47 -13.66
CA GLY A 271 -0.39 31.35 -15.12
C GLY A 271 0.87 30.63 -15.62
N TYR A 272 1.75 30.11 -14.75
CA TYR A 272 2.96 29.41 -15.19
C TYR A 272 2.70 27.94 -15.51
N ARG A 273 3.38 27.41 -16.53
CA ARG A 273 3.18 26.02 -16.99
C ARG A 273 3.86 25.03 -16.05
N GLN A 274 3.18 23.93 -15.77
CA GLN A 274 3.63 22.86 -14.86
C GLN A 274 3.98 21.59 -15.63
N ASP A 275 4.87 21.69 -16.61
CA ASP A 275 5.25 20.58 -17.50
C ASP A 275 6.76 20.54 -17.78
N PHE A 276 7.57 20.56 -16.73
CA PHE A 276 9.03 20.58 -16.84
C PHE A 276 9.74 19.65 -15.84
N GLY A 277 11.05 19.45 -16.04
CA GLY A 277 11.89 18.74 -15.08
C GLY A 277 11.56 17.27 -14.95
N THR A 278 11.43 16.80 -13.73
CA THR A 278 11.18 15.39 -13.38
C THR A 278 9.87 14.84 -13.91
N SER A 279 8.87 15.68 -14.22
CA SER A 279 7.61 15.22 -14.85
C SER A 279 7.79 14.64 -16.25
N ARG A 280 8.95 14.88 -16.88
CA ARG A 280 9.30 14.35 -18.21
C ARG A 280 9.95 12.97 -18.17
N ILE A 281 10.23 12.44 -16.98
CA ILE A 281 10.77 11.09 -16.82
C ILE A 281 9.65 10.08 -17.06
N PRO A 282 9.83 9.09 -17.96
CA PRO A 282 8.84 8.05 -18.19
C PRO A 282 8.46 7.31 -16.91
N GLY A 283 7.16 7.08 -16.69
CA GLY A 283 6.65 6.34 -15.53
C GLY A 283 6.37 7.19 -14.28
N VAL A 284 6.69 8.49 -14.30
CA VAL A 284 6.26 9.41 -13.24
C VAL A 284 4.73 9.51 -13.21
N ILE A 285 4.17 9.41 -12.01
CA ILE A 285 2.72 9.42 -11.76
C ILE A 285 2.24 10.68 -11.03
N GLY A 286 3.15 11.47 -10.45
CA GLY A 286 2.82 12.73 -9.81
C GLY A 286 4.04 13.63 -9.67
N THR A 287 3.86 14.94 -9.79
CA THR A 287 4.94 15.92 -9.69
C THR A 287 4.49 17.18 -8.94
N LYS A 288 5.37 17.72 -8.09
CA LYS A 288 5.28 19.11 -7.63
C LYS A 288 6.38 19.93 -8.28
N PHE A 289 6.00 21.13 -8.72
CA PHE A 289 6.85 22.08 -9.43
C PHE A 289 7.15 23.30 -8.56
N GLY A 290 8.28 23.96 -8.81
CA GLY A 290 8.67 25.22 -8.22
C GLY A 290 9.50 26.06 -9.18
N TRP A 291 9.27 27.37 -9.18
CA TRP A 291 10.00 28.36 -9.96
C TRP A 291 10.16 29.64 -9.14
N SER A 292 11.22 30.39 -9.40
CA SER A 292 11.41 31.76 -8.90
C SER A 292 10.63 32.75 -9.76
N ASP A 293 10.21 33.89 -9.21
CA ASP A 293 9.48 34.95 -9.93
C ASP A 293 10.18 35.43 -11.21
N ASN A 294 11.51 35.58 -11.15
CA ASN A 294 12.33 35.97 -12.30
C ASN A 294 12.66 34.81 -13.26
N ARG A 295 12.14 33.61 -13.00
CA ARG A 295 12.29 32.37 -13.78
C ARG A 295 13.74 31.93 -13.99
N ARG A 296 14.63 32.25 -13.05
CA ARG A 296 16.05 31.84 -13.09
C ARG A 296 16.38 30.63 -12.22
N ILE A 297 15.41 30.13 -11.45
CA ILE A 297 15.57 28.93 -10.63
C ILE A 297 14.32 28.07 -10.81
N HIS A 298 14.52 26.79 -11.08
CA HIS A 298 13.43 25.81 -11.24
C HIS A 298 13.74 24.56 -10.43
N ALA A 299 12.70 23.98 -9.86
CA ALA A 299 12.79 22.73 -9.12
C ALA A 299 11.55 21.87 -9.37
N SER A 300 11.72 20.56 -9.28
CA SER A 300 10.61 19.62 -9.32
C SER A 300 10.93 18.38 -8.49
N VAL A 301 9.90 17.78 -7.93
CA VAL A 301 9.98 16.46 -7.28
C VAL A 301 8.83 15.60 -7.75
N SER A 302 9.13 14.35 -8.11
CA SER A 302 8.19 13.41 -8.69
C SER A 302 8.22 12.06 -7.98
N THR A 303 7.06 11.41 -7.95
CA THR A 303 6.89 10.02 -7.53
C THR A 303 6.57 9.13 -8.72
N ALA A 304 7.05 7.90 -8.66
CA ALA A 304 6.83 6.84 -9.64
C ALA A 304 6.84 5.48 -8.91
N PRO A 305 6.25 4.41 -9.47
CA PRO A 305 6.44 3.07 -8.93
C PRO A 305 7.94 2.72 -8.87
N GLY A 306 8.47 2.48 -7.66
CA GLY A 306 9.85 2.07 -7.45
C GLY A 306 10.85 3.20 -7.21
N PHE A 307 10.48 4.48 -7.42
CA PHE A 307 11.39 5.60 -7.15
C PHE A 307 10.72 6.96 -6.91
N THR A 308 11.42 7.81 -6.17
CA THR A 308 11.20 9.26 -6.06
C THR A 308 12.40 9.99 -6.65
N VAL A 309 12.17 11.06 -7.41
CA VAL A 309 13.25 11.86 -8.01
C VAL A 309 13.00 13.34 -7.76
N ALA A 310 14.02 14.06 -7.31
CA ALA A 310 14.00 15.50 -7.12
C ALA A 310 15.12 16.15 -7.92
N ALA A 311 14.86 17.35 -8.44
CA ALA A 311 15.86 18.16 -9.10
C ALA A 311 15.69 19.65 -8.77
N ASN A 312 16.79 20.39 -8.75
CA ASN A 312 16.83 21.84 -8.56
C ASN A 312 17.93 22.45 -9.44
N THR A 313 17.59 23.41 -10.29
CA THR A 313 18.47 24.02 -11.27
C THR A 313 18.46 25.54 -11.16
N TYR A 314 19.65 26.13 -11.07
CA TYR A 314 19.87 27.54 -11.42
C TYR A 314 19.83 27.68 -12.94
N GLY A 315 18.63 27.92 -13.48
CA GLY A 315 18.33 28.03 -14.90
C GLY A 315 16.83 28.11 -15.15
N ASP A 316 16.45 28.23 -16.43
CA ASP A 316 15.06 28.21 -16.86
C ASP A 316 14.47 26.78 -16.87
N ALA A 317 13.15 26.67 -17.12
CA ALA A 317 12.45 25.39 -17.15
C ALA A 317 12.99 24.43 -18.22
N GLY A 318 13.46 24.97 -19.36
CA GLY A 318 14.03 24.19 -20.45
C GLY A 318 15.38 23.58 -20.05
N THR A 319 16.26 24.38 -19.44
CA THR A 319 17.55 23.95 -18.90
C THR A 319 17.37 22.89 -17.82
N HIS A 320 16.43 23.13 -16.89
CA HIS A 320 16.09 22.18 -15.85
C HIS A 320 15.61 20.85 -16.43
N THR A 321 14.71 20.89 -17.41
CA THR A 321 14.21 19.69 -18.10
C THR A 321 15.34 18.96 -18.84
N ALA A 322 16.19 19.68 -19.57
CA ALA A 322 17.27 19.10 -20.35
C ALA A 322 18.32 18.42 -19.48
N ASP A 323 18.66 19.02 -18.33
CA ASP A 323 19.62 18.41 -17.40
C ASP A 323 19.03 17.15 -16.73
N VAL A 324 17.74 17.16 -16.38
CA VAL A 324 17.06 15.99 -15.82
C VAL A 324 16.96 14.84 -16.82
N THR A 325 16.44 15.08 -18.02
CA THR A 325 16.22 14.00 -19.00
C THR A 325 17.51 13.48 -19.63
N ARG A 326 18.58 14.29 -19.63
CA ARG A 326 19.92 13.84 -20.03
C ARG A 326 20.57 12.92 -19.00
N ALA A 327 20.33 13.14 -17.72
CA ALA A 327 21.04 12.41 -16.66
C ALA A 327 20.25 11.24 -16.08
N VAL A 328 18.92 11.26 -16.22
CA VAL A 328 18.02 10.25 -15.64
C VAL A 328 17.48 9.34 -16.75
N HIS A 329 17.81 8.05 -16.67
CA HIS A 329 17.50 7.06 -17.69
C HIS A 329 16.88 5.81 -17.10
N ASN A 330 15.99 5.14 -17.84
CA ASN A 330 15.57 3.79 -17.47
C ASN A 330 16.80 2.85 -17.49
N ALA A 331 16.98 2.05 -16.45
CA ALA A 331 18.08 1.11 -16.33
C ALA A 331 18.15 0.20 -17.57
N PRO A 332 19.35 -0.16 -18.05
CA PRO A 332 19.48 -1.18 -19.08
C PRO A 332 18.82 -2.48 -18.60
N GLY A 333 17.78 -2.93 -19.31
CA GLY A 333 16.93 -4.07 -18.91
C GLY A 333 15.58 -3.70 -18.29
N ALA A 334 15.32 -2.41 -18.01
CA ALA A 334 13.98 -1.93 -17.71
C ALA A 334 13.13 -2.00 -18.99
N LEU A 335 12.11 -2.86 -18.98
CA LEU A 335 11.17 -2.98 -20.07
C LEU A 335 10.55 -1.61 -20.35
N PRO A 336 10.57 -1.10 -21.60
CA PRO A 336 9.83 0.11 -21.92
C PRO A 336 8.36 -0.15 -21.62
N ALA A 337 7.71 0.78 -20.93
CA ALA A 337 6.28 0.84 -20.86
C ALA A 337 5.74 1.05 -22.27
N ALA A 338 5.36 -0.05 -22.92
CA ALA A 338 4.60 -0.05 -24.16
C ALA A 338 3.40 -0.95 -23.92
N GLY A 339 2.21 -0.41 -24.16
CA GLY A 339 0.95 -1.15 -24.20
C GLY A 339 0.92 -2.16 -25.36
N GLY A 340 1.76 -3.20 -25.30
CA GLY A 340 1.66 -4.38 -26.14
C GLY A 340 0.85 -5.44 -25.40
N SER A 341 -0.18 -5.99 -26.04
CA SER A 341 -0.96 -7.09 -25.47
C SER A 341 -0.04 -8.23 -25.03
N SER A 342 -0.46 -8.99 -24.03
CA SER A 342 0.25 -10.19 -23.52
C SER A 342 0.71 -11.18 -24.62
N GLN A 343 0.07 -11.18 -25.80
CA GLN A 343 0.51 -11.94 -26.97
C GLN A 343 1.82 -11.45 -27.58
N VAL A 344 2.06 -10.14 -27.60
CA VAL A 344 3.31 -9.53 -28.10
C VAL A 344 4.47 -9.87 -27.17
N ILE A 345 4.22 -9.88 -25.86
CA ILE A 345 5.18 -10.29 -24.83
C ILE A 345 5.51 -11.77 -25.00
N GLY A 346 4.51 -12.63 -25.15
CA GLY A 346 4.69 -14.07 -25.41
C GLY A 346 5.53 -14.36 -26.65
N ALA A 347 5.22 -13.70 -27.77
CA ALA A 347 5.96 -13.86 -29.03
C ALA A 347 7.43 -13.45 -28.93
N ARG A 348 7.76 -12.54 -28.01
CA ARG A 348 9.12 -12.08 -27.76
C ARG A 348 9.87 -13.03 -26.83
N ILE A 349 9.24 -13.54 -25.78
CA ILE A 349 9.79 -14.59 -24.91
C ILE A 349 10.15 -15.85 -25.71
N GLU A 350 9.25 -16.29 -26.61
CA GLU A 350 9.52 -17.41 -27.51
C GLU A 350 10.79 -17.20 -28.35
N ARG A 351 11.00 -15.97 -28.82
CA ARG A 351 12.11 -15.60 -29.70
C ARG A 351 13.43 -15.48 -28.95
N ASP A 352 13.42 -14.78 -27.82
CA ASP A 352 14.64 -14.43 -27.08
C ASP A 352 15.21 -15.64 -26.31
N LEU A 353 14.34 -16.57 -25.88
CA LEU A 353 14.75 -17.81 -25.20
C LEU A 353 14.80 -19.03 -26.12
N ASN A 354 14.55 -18.87 -27.42
CA ASN A 354 14.52 -19.94 -28.42
C ASN A 354 13.71 -21.19 -27.99
N LEU A 355 12.52 -20.96 -27.42
CA LEU A 355 11.71 -22.02 -26.81
C LEU A 355 11.16 -23.00 -27.86
N GLN A 356 11.22 -24.30 -27.55
CA GLN A 356 10.68 -25.37 -28.39
C GLN A 356 9.76 -26.31 -27.62
N GLY A 357 8.91 -27.04 -28.36
CA GLY A 357 8.08 -28.11 -27.81
C GLY A 357 7.12 -27.65 -26.70
N PRO A 358 6.96 -28.42 -25.61
CA PRO A 358 5.98 -28.15 -24.55
C PRO A 358 6.13 -26.79 -23.86
N ALA A 359 7.37 -26.29 -23.71
CA ALA A 359 7.64 -24.99 -23.09
C ALA A 359 7.10 -23.83 -23.94
N ARG A 360 7.24 -23.94 -25.27
CA ARG A 360 6.66 -22.97 -26.21
C ARG A 360 5.13 -22.99 -26.17
N GLN A 361 4.54 -24.19 -26.08
CA GLN A 361 3.10 -24.37 -25.97
C GLN A 361 2.54 -23.72 -24.70
N ALA A 362 3.19 -23.96 -23.55
CA ALA A 362 2.79 -23.38 -22.27
C ALA A 362 2.81 -21.84 -22.27
N VAL A 363 3.84 -21.23 -22.89
CA VAL A 363 3.92 -19.77 -23.04
C VAL A 363 2.81 -19.23 -23.94
N ARG A 364 2.48 -19.93 -25.04
CA ARG A 364 1.37 -19.55 -25.93
C ARG A 364 0.02 -19.61 -25.25
N ASP A 365 -0.22 -20.66 -24.48
CA ASP A 365 -1.52 -20.87 -23.83
C ASP A 365 -1.71 -19.88 -22.67
N ALA A 366 -0.66 -19.60 -21.90
CA ALA A 366 -0.66 -18.57 -20.87
C ALA A 366 -0.91 -17.17 -21.46
N THR A 367 -0.25 -16.82 -22.57
CA THR A 367 -0.36 -15.49 -23.18
C THR A 367 -1.69 -15.29 -23.93
N ARG A 368 -2.27 -16.35 -24.51
CA ARG A 368 -3.65 -16.31 -25.05
C ARG A 368 -4.70 -16.10 -23.97
N THR A 369 -4.51 -16.78 -22.84
CA THR A 369 -5.39 -16.67 -21.67
C THR A 369 -5.33 -15.25 -21.11
N ALA A 370 -4.13 -14.71 -20.89
CA ALA A 370 -3.92 -13.33 -20.48
C ALA A 370 -4.58 -12.32 -21.45
N ALA A 371 -4.40 -12.50 -22.77
CA ALA A 371 -4.99 -11.61 -23.76
C ALA A 371 -6.53 -11.67 -23.79
N SER A 372 -7.13 -12.80 -23.40
CA SER A 372 -8.57 -12.93 -23.28
C SER A 372 -9.11 -12.13 -22.08
N TYR A 373 -8.38 -12.12 -20.96
CA TYR A 373 -8.72 -11.33 -19.79
C TYR A 373 -8.48 -9.83 -20.00
N GLU A 374 -7.39 -9.45 -20.70
CA GLU A 374 -7.15 -8.07 -21.12
C GLU A 374 -8.34 -7.52 -21.94
N ARG A 375 -8.83 -8.30 -22.92
CA ARG A 375 -10.00 -7.93 -23.73
C ARG A 375 -11.29 -7.82 -22.90
N GLN A 376 -11.52 -8.74 -21.96
CA GLN A 376 -12.68 -8.70 -21.09
C GLN A 376 -12.66 -7.51 -20.13
N ALA A 377 -11.51 -7.23 -19.51
CA ALA A 377 -11.32 -6.08 -18.62
C ALA A 377 -11.53 -4.76 -19.38
N CYS A 378 -11.00 -4.65 -20.59
CA CYS A 378 -11.23 -3.49 -21.45
C CYS A 378 -12.71 -3.34 -21.83
N ALA A 379 -13.39 -4.43 -22.19
CA ALA A 379 -14.82 -4.40 -22.50
C ALA A 379 -15.67 -3.95 -21.30
N SER A 380 -15.37 -4.45 -20.10
CA SER A 380 -16.05 -4.05 -18.86
C SER A 380 -15.77 -2.58 -18.49
N ALA A 381 -14.54 -2.10 -18.67
CA ALA A 381 -14.19 -0.70 -18.44
C ALA A 381 -14.91 0.24 -19.42
N ASN A 382 -14.94 -0.09 -20.71
CA ASN A 382 -15.69 0.65 -21.72
C ASN A 382 -17.19 0.63 -21.44
N GLN A 383 -17.74 -0.49 -20.97
CA GLN A 383 -19.16 -0.60 -20.60
C GLN A 383 -19.52 0.24 -19.37
N ALA A 384 -18.65 0.27 -18.36
CA ALA A 384 -18.83 1.12 -17.17
C ALA A 384 -18.73 2.61 -17.53
N LEU A 385 -17.80 2.98 -18.42
CA LEU A 385 -17.63 4.36 -18.85
C LEU A 385 -18.71 4.85 -19.80
N ALA A 386 -19.28 3.98 -20.63
CA ALA A 386 -20.40 4.31 -21.51
C ALA A 386 -21.64 4.84 -20.76
N GLN A 387 -21.77 4.56 -19.45
CA GLN A 387 -22.84 5.10 -18.61
C GLN A 387 -22.60 6.53 -18.12
N VAL A 388 -21.36 7.03 -18.24
CA VAL A 388 -20.93 8.30 -17.63
C VAL A 388 -20.33 9.25 -18.67
N THR A 389 -19.76 8.72 -19.76
CA THR A 389 -19.04 9.49 -20.79
C THR A 389 -19.00 8.73 -22.14
N PRO A 390 -18.98 9.43 -23.30
CA PRO A 390 -18.84 8.79 -24.60
C PRO A 390 -17.41 8.29 -24.91
N MET A 391 -16.43 8.55 -24.02
CA MET A 391 -15.04 8.10 -24.19
C MET A 391 -14.88 6.59 -23.99
N ARG A 392 -14.13 5.94 -24.90
CA ARG A 392 -13.62 4.58 -24.75
C ARG A 392 -12.16 4.63 -24.30
N VAL A 393 -11.77 3.77 -23.36
CA VAL A 393 -10.42 3.70 -22.77
C VAL A 393 -9.48 2.84 -23.61
N CYS A 394 -10.02 1.86 -24.33
CA CYS A 394 -9.27 1.07 -25.28
C CYS A 394 -10.16 0.70 -26.49
N ASN A 395 -9.52 0.52 -27.65
CA ASN A 395 -10.17 0.32 -28.94
C ASN A 395 -10.59 -1.13 -29.17
#